data_AF-A0AAV0G7E1-F1
#
_entry.id   AF-A0AAV0G7E1-F1
#
_cell.length_a   1.000
_cell.length_b   1.000
_cell.length_c   1.000
_cell.angle_alpha   90.00
_cell.angle_beta   90.00
_cell.angle_gamma   90.00
#
_symmetry.space_group_name_H-M   'P 1'
#
loop_
_entity.id
_entity.type
_entity.pdbx_description
1 polymer ?
#
loop_
_entity_poly.entity_id
_entity_poly.type
_entity_poly.pdbx_seq_one_letter_code
_entity_poly.pdbx_strand_id
1 'polypeptide(L)'
;MEKLGLPRFEASDLENGSMKAVFHCLIALQTQFREQDGESDASGNVITTRRWKSMIEHYGGDDDQREESFRLRPFSSFGEERWKLESKSQRALRSPVMAAALIHHIGHKFHEVFELKQGSYADLPASKISEMMKSNSLDNAPTQSLLTVVNGIIDECIARKNGEIPQRVACLLRKVVQEIERRISTQAEHLRMQNNLFKAREEKYQSRIRVLEALATGTSEETQIVMNQLQQLKSERTKMEVKKKTEEHDMTRLMKGKDDSVQEITALKQNLEIARETYEFDTRISQQEISNLKQELETAREAYKDCFSQLESNNRNSQQEISSLKQELETTRKGSEQEIETLKKEIETICKTYDQRFSEMEKEAKGSQTEMEEKLKESTRHLTETRNRLKECEMLFETRSLQWKKKQNIYEIFTEFQLGALRMPRGSFGNLTNPLGRS
;
A
#
# COMPACT_ATOMS: atom_id res chain seq x y z
N MET A 1 -8.51 -14.89 28.50
CA MET A 1 -8.14 -16.33 28.43
C MET A 1 -8.35 -17.02 29.76
N GLU A 2 -7.74 -16.59 30.88
CA GLU A 2 -7.93 -17.25 32.20
C GLU A 2 -9.36 -17.23 32.76
N LYS A 3 -10.15 -16.20 32.45
CA LYS A 3 -11.56 -16.10 32.91
C LYS A 3 -12.54 -17.05 32.19
N LEU A 4 -12.11 -17.75 31.12
CA LEU A 4 -12.97 -18.60 30.29
C LEU A 4 -12.67 -20.10 30.40
N GLY A 5 -11.72 -20.50 31.27
CA GLY A 5 -11.36 -21.91 31.48
C GLY A 5 -10.70 -22.60 30.27
N LEU A 6 -10.24 -21.82 29.29
CA LEU A 6 -9.68 -22.33 28.05
C LEU A 6 -8.20 -22.72 28.20
N PRO A 7 -7.76 -23.84 27.60
CA PRO A 7 -6.36 -24.23 27.59
C PRO A 7 -5.51 -23.15 26.89
N ARG A 8 -4.35 -22.83 27.47
CA ARG A 8 -3.42 -21.80 26.98
C ARG A 8 -2.16 -22.48 26.46
N PHE A 9 -1.52 -21.89 25.45
CA PHE A 9 -0.19 -22.29 25.01
C PHE A 9 0.81 -21.20 25.39
N GLU A 10 2.07 -21.59 25.61
CA GLU A 10 3.17 -20.68 25.90
C GLU A 10 4.03 -20.42 24.66
N ALA A 11 4.83 -19.34 24.67
CA ALA A 11 5.69 -19.02 23.53
C ALA A 11 6.75 -20.11 23.25
N SER A 12 7.14 -20.85 24.29
CA SER A 12 8.03 -22.01 24.23
C SER A 12 7.43 -23.19 23.43
N ASP A 13 6.11 -23.32 23.34
CA ASP A 13 5.46 -24.37 22.54
C ASP A 13 5.62 -24.10 21.02
N LEU A 14 5.70 -22.83 20.63
CA LEU A 14 5.90 -22.38 19.25
C LEU A 14 7.37 -22.49 18.83
N GLU A 15 8.31 -22.19 19.74
CA GLU A 15 9.75 -22.32 19.48
C GLU A 15 10.20 -23.76 19.28
N ASN A 16 9.54 -24.72 19.94
CA ASN A 16 9.80 -26.16 19.76
C ASN A 16 9.15 -26.78 18.50
N GLY A 17 8.48 -25.97 17.67
CA GLY A 17 7.86 -26.40 16.40
C GLY A 17 6.59 -27.24 16.53
N SER A 18 6.08 -27.46 17.75
CA SER A 18 4.90 -28.30 18.01
C SER A 18 3.63 -27.46 18.10
N MET A 19 2.81 -27.46 17.04
CA MET A 19 1.54 -26.73 17.02
C MET A 19 0.41 -27.38 17.84
N LYS A 20 0.65 -28.52 18.49
CA LYS A 20 -0.39 -29.33 19.15
C LYS A 20 -1.16 -28.54 20.23
N ALA A 21 -0.46 -27.76 21.04
CA ALA A 21 -1.08 -26.94 22.09
C ALA A 21 -1.94 -25.79 21.50
N VAL A 22 -1.48 -25.19 20.40
CA VAL A 22 -2.20 -24.15 19.66
C VAL A 22 -3.49 -24.71 19.06
N PHE A 23 -3.43 -25.89 18.44
CA PHE A 23 -4.61 -26.55 17.88
C PHE A 23 -5.62 -26.97 18.96
N HIS A 24 -5.15 -27.46 20.11
CA HIS A 24 -6.03 -27.77 21.24
C HIS A 24 -6.76 -26.52 21.77
N CYS A 25 -6.06 -25.38 21.84
CA CYS A 25 -6.63 -24.09 22.22
C CYS A 25 -7.72 -23.63 21.23
N LEU A 26 -7.44 -23.72 19.93
CA LEU A 26 -8.38 -23.34 18.88
C LEU A 26 -9.63 -24.24 18.84
N ILE A 27 -9.48 -25.54 19.05
CA ILE A 27 -10.61 -26.49 19.13
C ILE A 27 -11.49 -26.18 20.34
N ALA A 28 -10.89 -25.94 21.51
CA ALA A 28 -11.64 -25.60 22.73
C ALA A 28 -12.45 -24.30 22.56
N LEU A 29 -11.86 -23.33 21.86
CA LEU A 29 -12.52 -22.06 21.53
C LEU A 29 -13.68 -22.29 20.55
N GLN A 30 -13.48 -23.10 19.51
CA GLN A 30 -14.53 -23.46 18.56
C GLN A 30 -15.72 -24.19 19.22
N THR A 31 -15.45 -25.10 20.17
CA THR A 31 -16.52 -25.81 20.89
C THR A 31 -17.33 -24.89 21.78
N GLN A 32 -16.68 -23.90 22.41
CA GLN A 32 -17.36 -22.96 23.30
C GLN A 32 -18.28 -21.99 22.54
N PHE A 33 -17.92 -21.63 21.31
CA PHE A 33 -18.80 -20.85 20.41
C PHE A 33 -19.89 -21.68 19.73
N ARG A 34 -19.77 -23.01 19.71
CA ARG A 34 -20.75 -23.91 19.09
C ARG A 34 -21.90 -24.29 20.03
N GLU A 35 -21.74 -24.11 21.33
CA GLU A 35 -22.81 -24.34 22.32
C GLU A 35 -23.72 -23.12 22.55
N GLN A 36 -23.39 -21.95 21.99
CA GLN A 36 -24.19 -20.72 22.15
C GLN A 36 -25.26 -20.49 21.07
N ASP A 37 -25.26 -21.24 19.97
CA ASP A 37 -26.28 -21.12 18.92
C ASP A 37 -27.40 -22.14 19.13
N GLY A 38 -28.34 -21.77 19.99
CA GLY A 38 -29.70 -22.29 19.94
C GLY A 38 -30.43 -21.71 18.73
N GLU A 39 -30.84 -22.60 17.82
CA GLU A 39 -32.01 -22.42 16.94
C GLU A 39 -31.90 -21.37 15.82
N SER A 40 -31.24 -21.71 14.71
CA SER A 40 -31.69 -21.36 13.35
C SER A 40 -30.92 -22.08 12.24
N ASP A 41 -31.70 -22.72 11.37
CA ASP A 41 -31.49 -23.11 9.98
C ASP A 41 -30.10 -23.54 9.50
N ALA A 42 -30.01 -24.85 9.29
CA ALA A 42 -28.92 -25.54 8.64
C ALA A 42 -28.80 -25.14 7.15
N SER A 43 -27.71 -24.45 6.82
CA SER A 43 -27.10 -24.52 5.50
C SER A 43 -25.63 -24.12 5.54
N GLY A 44 -24.75 -25.11 5.49
CA GLY A 44 -23.40 -24.93 4.95
C GLY A 44 -22.27 -24.78 5.96
N ASN A 45 -21.94 -25.83 6.74
CA ASN A 45 -20.57 -25.96 7.23
C ASN A 45 -20.08 -27.39 7.58
N VAL A 46 -20.70 -28.41 6.99
CA VAL A 46 -20.29 -29.81 7.25
C VAL A 46 -18.95 -30.17 6.56
N ILE A 47 -18.49 -29.37 5.61
CA ILE A 47 -17.29 -29.65 4.79
C ILE A 47 -15.98 -29.23 5.48
N THR A 48 -16.00 -28.14 6.27
CA THR A 48 -14.81 -27.66 7.00
C THR A 48 -14.45 -28.57 8.17
N THR A 49 -15.45 -29.13 8.86
CA THR A 49 -15.25 -30.00 10.03
C THR A 49 -14.57 -31.33 9.67
N ARG A 50 -14.88 -31.93 8.50
CA ARG A 50 -14.24 -33.19 8.07
C ARG A 50 -12.79 -33.00 7.62
N ARG A 51 -12.49 -31.87 6.98
CA ARG A 51 -11.14 -31.56 6.47
C ARG A 51 -10.11 -31.38 7.57
N TRP A 52 -10.53 -30.92 8.75
CA TRP A 52 -9.64 -30.68 9.89
C TRP A 52 -9.44 -31.95 10.74
N LYS A 53 -10.47 -32.80 10.88
CA LYS A 53 -10.33 -34.15 11.47
C LYS A 53 -9.36 -35.03 10.67
N SER A 54 -9.38 -34.94 9.35
CA SER A 54 -8.46 -35.68 8.47
C SER A 54 -6.99 -35.25 8.63
N MET A 55 -6.70 -34.00 9.01
CA MET A 55 -5.32 -33.56 9.30
C MET A 55 -4.76 -34.15 10.60
N ILE A 56 -5.61 -34.63 11.52
CA ILE A 56 -5.21 -35.25 12.79
C ILE A 56 -4.76 -36.71 12.59
N GLU A 57 -5.26 -37.40 11.57
CA GLU A 57 -4.98 -38.83 11.32
C GLU A 57 -3.70 -39.07 10.51
N HIS A 58 -3.09 -38.03 9.91
CA HIS A 58 -1.92 -38.19 9.04
C HIS A 58 -0.54 -38.07 9.71
N TYR A 59 -0.47 -37.95 11.04
CA TYR A 59 0.79 -38.00 11.80
C TYR A 59 0.76 -39.15 12.82
N GLY A 60 0.77 -40.39 12.32
CA GLY A 60 0.93 -41.58 13.14
C GLY A 60 1.01 -42.88 12.33
N GLY A 61 2.24 -43.30 12.02
CA GLY A 61 2.68 -44.71 11.91
C GLY A 61 2.20 -45.60 10.75
N ASP A 62 3.17 -46.32 10.14
CA ASP A 62 3.09 -47.49 9.23
C ASP A 62 1.91 -48.46 9.53
N ASP A 63 1.34 -49.29 8.62
CA ASP A 63 1.92 -50.15 7.59
C ASP A 63 0.80 -50.78 6.70
N ASP A 64 1.20 -51.33 5.55
CA ASP A 64 0.63 -52.44 4.76
C ASP A 64 -0.64 -52.32 3.86
N GLN A 65 -0.54 -53.12 2.78
CA GLN A 65 -1.19 -53.10 1.47
C GLN A 65 -2.67 -53.54 1.41
N ARG A 66 -3.43 -53.01 0.43
CA ARG A 66 -4.00 -53.79 -0.70
C ARG A 66 -4.93 -52.96 -1.59
N GLU A 67 -4.73 -53.11 -2.91
CA GLU A 67 -5.69 -52.79 -3.96
C GLU A 67 -7.00 -53.57 -3.78
N GLU A 68 -8.14 -52.99 -4.18
CA GLU A 68 -9.01 -53.68 -5.13
C GLU A 68 -9.95 -52.73 -5.90
N SER A 69 -9.96 -52.97 -7.21
CA SER A 69 -10.81 -52.42 -8.25
C SER A 69 -12.12 -53.21 -8.30
N PHE A 70 -13.28 -52.56 -8.41
CA PHE A 70 -14.51 -53.25 -8.82
C PHE A 70 -15.21 -52.57 -9.99
N ARG A 71 -15.25 -53.35 -11.07
CA ARG A 71 -15.97 -53.15 -12.31
C ARG A 71 -17.48 -53.29 -12.13
N LEU A 72 -18.16 -52.71 -13.13
CA LEU A 72 -19.56 -52.78 -13.52
C LEU A 72 -20.18 -54.18 -13.69
N ARG A 73 -21.54 -54.12 -13.70
CA ARG A 73 -22.60 -54.97 -14.33
C ARG A 73 -23.23 -56.09 -13.46
N PRO A 74 -24.46 -56.63 -13.78
CA PRO A 74 -25.36 -56.37 -14.91
C PRO A 74 -26.90 -56.36 -14.65
N PHE A 75 -27.63 -56.02 -15.73
CA PHE A 75 -29.05 -56.25 -16.02
C PHE A 75 -29.57 -57.67 -15.71
N SER A 76 -30.86 -57.79 -15.32
CA SER A 76 -31.87 -58.75 -15.83
C SER A 76 -33.27 -58.36 -15.30
N SER A 77 -34.28 -58.14 -16.15
CA SER A 77 -35.28 -59.11 -16.68
C SER A 77 -36.60 -59.03 -15.87
N PHE A 78 -37.64 -58.40 -16.42
CA PHE A 78 -38.80 -59.02 -17.12
C PHE A 78 -39.83 -59.62 -16.16
N GLY A 79 -41.00 -58.96 -16.10
CA GLY A 79 -42.23 -59.47 -15.50
C GLY A 79 -43.41 -58.87 -16.24
N GLU A 80 -44.15 -59.73 -16.93
CA GLU A 80 -45.40 -59.45 -17.66
C GLU A 80 -46.52 -58.98 -16.74
N GLU A 81 -47.45 -58.17 -17.27
CA GLU A 81 -48.91 -58.34 -17.17
C GLU A 81 -49.62 -57.18 -17.89
N ARG A 82 -50.14 -57.39 -19.11
CA ARG A 82 -51.52 -57.78 -19.46
C ARG A 82 -52.59 -56.68 -19.32
N TRP A 83 -52.68 -55.88 -20.39
CA TRP A 83 -53.85 -55.25 -21.05
C TRP A 83 -55.07 -54.82 -20.23
N LYS A 84 -55.34 -53.50 -20.26
CA LYS A 84 -56.71 -52.96 -20.33
C LYS A 84 -56.70 -51.59 -21.02
N LEU A 85 -57.15 -51.54 -22.28
CA LEU A 85 -57.44 -50.29 -22.97
C LEU A 85 -58.91 -50.30 -23.42
N GLU A 86 -59.69 -49.41 -22.83
CA GLU A 86 -61.01 -49.03 -23.29
C GLU A 86 -60.86 -47.61 -23.84
N SER A 87 -61.05 -47.44 -25.15
CA SER A 87 -61.30 -46.12 -25.75
C SER A 87 -61.87 -46.23 -27.15
N LYS A 88 -63.10 -45.73 -27.28
CA LYS A 88 -63.76 -45.33 -28.52
C LYS A 88 -62.91 -44.27 -29.24
N SER A 89 -62.70 -44.44 -30.55
CA SER A 89 -62.65 -43.30 -31.46
C SER A 89 -63.11 -43.72 -32.84
N GLN A 90 -64.16 -43.07 -33.30
CA GLN A 90 -64.59 -43.05 -34.69
C GLN A 90 -63.57 -42.26 -35.50
N ARG A 91 -63.05 -42.83 -36.58
CA ARG A 91 -62.51 -42.02 -37.67
C ARG A 91 -62.85 -42.65 -39.01
N ALA A 92 -63.84 -42.04 -39.65
CA ALA A 92 -64.16 -42.20 -41.04
C ALA A 92 -63.01 -41.71 -41.92
N LEU A 93 -62.63 -42.50 -42.91
CA LEU A 93 -62.02 -42.03 -44.14
C LEU A 93 -62.64 -42.80 -45.33
N ARG A 94 -63.60 -42.15 -46.00
CA ARG A 94 -63.85 -42.29 -47.45
C ARG A 94 -62.60 -41.76 -48.17
N SER A 95 -62.13 -42.19 -49.35
CA SER A 95 -62.70 -42.71 -50.61
C SER A 95 -61.50 -43.00 -51.56
N PRO A 96 -61.66 -43.41 -52.84
CA PRO A 96 -62.39 -44.53 -53.42
C PRO A 96 -61.47 -45.49 -54.21
N VAL A 97 -61.87 -46.75 -54.33
CA VAL A 97 -61.41 -47.66 -55.38
C VAL A 97 -62.36 -47.50 -56.58
N MET A 98 -61.86 -47.01 -57.70
CA MET A 98 -62.53 -47.03 -59.00
C MET A 98 -61.92 -48.15 -59.84
N ALA A 99 -62.62 -49.28 -59.96
CA ALA A 99 -62.56 -50.15 -61.13
C ALA A 99 -63.51 -51.35 -60.94
N ALA A 100 -64.09 -51.79 -62.05
CA ALA A 100 -64.91 -53.00 -62.22
C ALA A 100 -66.40 -52.91 -61.81
N ALA A 101 -67.10 -51.94 -62.37
CA ALA A 101 -68.55 -52.05 -62.59
C ALA A 101 -68.86 -51.83 -64.08
N LEU A 102 -68.35 -52.71 -64.95
CA LEU A 102 -68.69 -52.66 -66.38
C LEU A 102 -68.53 -54.00 -67.13
N ILE A 103 -68.92 -55.15 -66.55
CA ILE A 103 -68.96 -56.42 -67.32
C ILE A 103 -70.17 -57.30 -66.96
N HIS A 104 -71.34 -56.71 -66.63
CA HIS A 104 -72.56 -57.50 -66.35
C HIS A 104 -73.80 -57.11 -67.16
N HIS A 105 -73.64 -56.49 -68.33
CA HIS A 105 -74.78 -56.13 -69.20
C HIS A 105 -74.80 -56.77 -70.60
N ILE A 106 -73.82 -57.61 -70.98
CA ILE A 106 -73.73 -58.18 -72.34
C ILE A 106 -74.29 -59.63 -72.43
N GLY A 107 -74.58 -60.28 -71.30
CA GLY A 107 -74.95 -61.71 -71.26
C GLY A 107 -76.44 -62.06 -71.51
N HIS A 108 -77.35 -61.09 -71.56
CA HIS A 108 -78.79 -61.36 -71.46
C HIS A 108 -79.56 -61.57 -72.79
N LYS A 109 -78.92 -61.57 -73.97
CA LYS A 109 -79.61 -61.75 -75.27
C LYS A 109 -79.30 -63.05 -76.03
N PHE A 110 -78.41 -63.90 -75.51
CA PHE A 110 -77.98 -65.12 -76.22
C PHE A 110 -78.73 -66.39 -75.79
N HIS A 111 -79.52 -66.34 -74.73
CA HIS A 111 -80.34 -67.48 -74.29
C HIS A 111 -81.57 -67.65 -75.20
N GLU A 112 -82.24 -66.54 -75.56
CA GLU A 112 -83.49 -66.57 -76.35
C GLU A 112 -83.36 -67.14 -77.77
N VAL A 113 -82.17 -67.10 -78.39
CA VAL A 113 -81.99 -67.57 -79.79
C VAL A 113 -81.92 -69.11 -79.87
N PHE A 114 -81.56 -69.77 -78.77
CA PHE A 114 -81.25 -71.21 -78.76
C PHE A 114 -82.16 -72.04 -77.84
N GLU A 115 -83.13 -71.42 -77.17
CA GLU A 115 -84.20 -72.09 -76.41
C GLU A 115 -85.30 -72.70 -77.31
N LEU A 116 -84.94 -73.44 -78.37
CA LEU A 116 -85.88 -74.36 -79.02
C LEU A 116 -85.91 -75.68 -78.26
N LYS A 117 -86.25 -75.64 -76.97
CA LYS A 117 -86.54 -76.87 -76.22
C LYS A 117 -87.93 -77.36 -76.66
N GLN A 118 -87.94 -78.47 -77.40
CA GLN A 118 -89.12 -79.26 -77.81
C GLN A 118 -89.85 -78.86 -79.11
N GLY A 119 -89.25 -78.05 -79.98
CA GLY A 119 -89.74 -77.81 -81.35
C GLY A 119 -88.87 -78.51 -82.40
N SER A 120 -89.49 -79.08 -83.43
CA SER A 120 -88.82 -79.72 -84.57
C SER A 120 -87.96 -78.69 -85.34
N TYR A 121 -86.64 -78.85 -85.29
CA TYR A 121 -85.65 -78.05 -86.02
C TYR A 121 -85.82 -78.10 -87.56
N ALA A 122 -86.58 -79.07 -88.11
CA ALA A 122 -86.89 -79.09 -89.55
C ALA A 122 -87.95 -78.08 -90.00
N ASP A 123 -88.75 -77.53 -89.08
CA ASP A 123 -89.81 -76.57 -89.42
C ASP A 123 -89.34 -75.11 -89.35
N LEU A 124 -88.02 -74.90 -89.20
CA LEU A 124 -87.44 -73.55 -89.20
C LEU A 124 -87.48 -72.93 -90.61
N PRO A 125 -88.05 -71.73 -90.77
CA PRO A 125 -88.05 -71.03 -92.05
C PRO A 125 -86.61 -70.68 -92.47
N ALA A 126 -86.30 -70.87 -93.76
CA ALA A 126 -84.97 -70.67 -94.33
C ALA A 126 -84.39 -69.25 -94.09
N SER A 127 -85.25 -68.24 -93.94
CA SER A 127 -84.85 -66.87 -93.59
C SER A 127 -84.19 -66.79 -92.21
N LYS A 128 -84.70 -67.53 -91.23
CA LYS A 128 -84.19 -67.55 -89.85
C LYS A 128 -82.87 -68.31 -89.72
N ILE A 129 -82.72 -69.39 -90.51
CA ILE A 129 -81.44 -70.11 -90.63
C ILE A 129 -80.38 -69.20 -91.29
N SER A 130 -80.76 -68.48 -92.35
CA SER A 130 -79.83 -67.57 -93.03
C SER A 130 -79.41 -66.38 -92.15
N GLU A 131 -80.30 -65.88 -91.29
CA GLU A 131 -80.00 -64.85 -90.29
C GLU A 131 -79.01 -65.34 -89.22
N MET A 132 -79.19 -66.57 -88.72
CA MET A 132 -78.26 -67.19 -87.77
C MET A 132 -76.88 -67.42 -88.38
N MET A 133 -76.80 -67.76 -89.68
CA MET A 133 -75.53 -68.00 -90.38
C MET A 133 -74.80 -66.72 -90.82
N LYS A 134 -75.50 -65.58 -90.96
CA LYS A 134 -74.90 -64.29 -91.38
C LYS A 134 -74.52 -63.38 -90.20
N SER A 135 -74.99 -63.67 -88.99
CA SER A 135 -74.71 -62.86 -87.80
C SER A 135 -73.56 -63.44 -86.98
N ASN A 136 -72.77 -62.58 -86.31
CA ASN A 136 -71.73 -62.97 -85.34
C ASN A 136 -72.32 -63.59 -84.03
N SER A 137 -73.57 -64.06 -84.09
CA SER A 137 -74.31 -64.61 -82.96
C SER A 137 -73.75 -65.97 -82.54
N LEU A 138 -73.21 -66.75 -83.48
CA LEU A 138 -72.58 -68.04 -83.21
C LEU A 138 -71.20 -67.89 -82.56
N ASP A 139 -70.41 -66.87 -82.95
CA ASP A 139 -69.02 -66.71 -82.46
C ASP A 139 -68.92 -66.38 -80.97
N ASN A 140 -69.96 -65.75 -80.42
CA ASN A 140 -70.01 -65.30 -79.02
C ASN A 140 -71.05 -66.07 -78.18
N ALA A 141 -71.70 -67.09 -78.74
CA ALA A 141 -72.68 -67.87 -78.01
C ALA A 141 -72.00 -68.73 -76.92
N PRO A 142 -72.63 -68.89 -75.74
CA PRO A 142 -72.13 -69.81 -74.74
C PRO A 142 -71.96 -71.21 -75.34
N THR A 143 -70.78 -71.80 -75.14
CA THR A 143 -70.43 -73.09 -75.75
C THR A 143 -71.45 -74.19 -75.44
N GLN A 144 -72.04 -74.15 -74.23
CA GLN A 144 -73.10 -75.06 -73.80
C GLN A 144 -74.40 -74.90 -74.60
N SER A 145 -74.77 -73.67 -74.98
CA SER A 145 -75.95 -73.41 -75.80
C SER A 145 -75.80 -73.97 -77.21
N LEU A 146 -74.62 -73.79 -77.82
CA LEU A 146 -74.32 -74.33 -79.16
C LEU A 146 -74.35 -75.87 -79.17
N LEU A 147 -73.69 -76.51 -78.20
CA LEU A 147 -73.67 -77.97 -78.09
C LEU A 147 -75.07 -78.56 -77.88
N THR A 148 -75.90 -77.89 -77.06
CA THR A 148 -77.29 -78.30 -76.82
C THR A 148 -78.11 -78.29 -78.11
N VAL A 149 -77.96 -77.24 -78.93
CA VAL A 149 -78.69 -77.10 -80.20
C VAL A 149 -78.23 -78.13 -81.22
N VAL A 150 -76.92 -78.35 -81.35
CA VAL A 150 -76.36 -79.36 -82.27
C VAL A 150 -76.80 -80.77 -81.86
N ASN A 151 -76.77 -81.09 -80.57
CA ASN A 151 -77.29 -82.37 -80.07
C ASN A 151 -78.79 -82.51 -80.37
N GLY A 152 -79.59 -81.46 -80.15
CA GLY A 152 -81.02 -81.44 -80.48
C GLY A 152 -81.30 -81.73 -81.96
N ILE A 153 -80.55 -81.11 -82.87
CA ILE A 153 -80.67 -81.35 -84.32
C ILE A 153 -80.29 -82.79 -84.68
N ILE A 154 -79.17 -83.30 -84.17
CA ILE A 154 -78.71 -84.67 -84.45
C ILE A 154 -79.71 -85.70 -83.89
N ASP A 155 -80.27 -85.44 -82.71
CA ASP A 155 -81.27 -86.28 -82.08
C ASP A 155 -82.55 -86.37 -82.90
N GLU A 156 -82.98 -85.24 -83.46
CA GLU A 156 -84.13 -85.17 -84.36
C GLU A 156 -83.87 -85.86 -85.71
N CYS A 157 -82.67 -85.74 -86.28
CA CYS A 157 -82.25 -86.48 -87.47
C CYS A 157 -82.29 -87.99 -87.25
N ILE A 158 -81.82 -88.45 -86.09
CA ILE A 158 -81.82 -89.87 -85.70
C ILE A 158 -83.26 -90.39 -85.49
N ALA A 159 -84.17 -89.55 -85.00
CA ALA A 159 -85.55 -89.90 -84.71
C ALA A 159 -86.43 -89.98 -85.97
N ARG A 160 -86.35 -89.01 -86.90
CA ARG A 160 -87.27 -88.91 -88.06
C ARG A 160 -87.08 -89.94 -89.16
N LYS A 161 -85.87 -90.50 -89.34
CA LYS A 161 -85.56 -91.44 -90.44
C LYS A 161 -85.94 -90.93 -91.85
N ASN A 162 -86.02 -89.62 -92.05
CA ASN A 162 -86.18 -89.01 -93.37
C ASN A 162 -84.84 -89.14 -94.10
N GLY A 163 -84.83 -89.65 -95.33
CA GLY A 163 -83.62 -90.06 -96.07
C GLY A 163 -82.59 -88.96 -96.42
N GLU A 164 -82.63 -87.80 -95.77
CA GLU A 164 -81.71 -86.67 -95.99
C GLU A 164 -80.30 -86.96 -95.44
N ILE A 165 -80.20 -87.65 -94.28
CA ILE A 165 -78.92 -88.09 -93.70
C ILE A 165 -79.03 -89.56 -93.28
N PRO A 166 -78.18 -90.47 -93.80
CA PRO A 166 -78.19 -91.86 -93.37
C PRO A 166 -77.95 -92.01 -91.87
N GLN A 167 -78.74 -92.85 -91.19
CA GLN A 167 -78.70 -93.05 -89.74
C GLN A 167 -77.29 -93.33 -89.19
N ARG A 168 -76.48 -94.10 -89.93
CA ARG A 168 -75.09 -94.43 -89.54
C ARG A 168 -74.22 -93.18 -89.42
N VAL A 169 -74.43 -92.18 -90.28
CA VAL A 169 -73.70 -90.90 -90.28
C VAL A 169 -74.16 -90.04 -89.11
N ALA A 170 -75.47 -89.95 -88.86
CA ALA A 170 -76.02 -89.18 -87.73
C ALA A 170 -75.55 -89.74 -86.37
N CYS A 171 -75.53 -91.07 -86.21
CA CYS A 171 -74.98 -91.72 -85.01
C CYS A 171 -73.48 -91.44 -84.83
N LEU A 172 -72.69 -91.38 -85.92
CA LEU A 172 -71.28 -91.03 -85.85
C LEU A 172 -71.09 -89.55 -85.46
N LEU A 173 -71.88 -88.64 -86.04
CA LEU A 173 -71.89 -87.22 -85.67
C LEU A 173 -72.23 -87.01 -84.20
N ARG A 174 -73.21 -87.75 -83.64
CA ARG A 174 -73.50 -87.71 -82.20
C ARG A 174 -72.26 -88.04 -81.36
N LYS A 175 -71.52 -89.09 -81.73
CA LYS A 175 -70.28 -89.44 -81.02
C LYS A 175 -69.19 -88.38 -81.17
N VAL A 176 -69.07 -87.75 -82.34
CA VAL A 176 -68.12 -86.65 -82.58
C VAL A 176 -68.46 -85.44 -81.71
N VAL A 177 -69.73 -85.05 -81.64
CA VAL A 177 -70.18 -83.90 -80.82
C VAL A 177 -69.99 -84.18 -79.34
N GLN A 178 -70.30 -85.39 -78.86
CA GLN A 178 -70.03 -85.80 -77.47
C GLN A 178 -68.53 -85.75 -77.13
N GLU A 179 -67.66 -86.16 -78.06
CA GLU A 179 -66.21 -86.09 -77.85
C GLU A 179 -65.71 -84.63 -77.88
N ILE A 180 -66.27 -83.77 -78.74
CA ILE A 180 -66.00 -82.32 -78.74
C ILE A 180 -66.41 -81.70 -77.40
N GLU A 181 -67.62 -82.00 -76.92
CA GLU A 181 -68.13 -81.55 -75.62
C GLU A 181 -67.25 -82.02 -74.45
N ARG A 182 -66.81 -83.29 -74.48
CA ARG A 182 -65.89 -83.83 -73.47
C ARG A 182 -64.54 -83.10 -73.47
N ARG A 183 -63.96 -82.81 -74.64
CA ARG A 183 -62.69 -82.08 -74.77
C ARG A 183 -62.80 -80.64 -74.29
N ILE A 184 -63.88 -79.96 -74.68
CA ILE A 184 -64.19 -78.60 -74.23
C ILE A 184 -64.34 -78.56 -72.71
N SER A 185 -65.09 -79.50 -72.13
CA SER A 185 -65.29 -79.59 -70.68
C SER A 185 -63.97 -79.85 -69.94
N THR A 186 -63.14 -80.75 -70.46
CA THR A 186 -61.81 -81.05 -69.89
C THR A 186 -60.90 -79.81 -69.95
N GLN A 187 -60.93 -79.07 -71.07
CA GLN A 187 -60.13 -77.86 -71.25
C GLN A 187 -60.61 -76.72 -70.32
N ALA A 188 -61.92 -76.55 -70.16
CA ALA A 188 -62.50 -75.59 -69.23
C ALA A 188 -62.13 -75.91 -67.77
N GLU A 189 -62.10 -77.19 -67.41
CA GLU A 189 -61.64 -77.64 -66.09
C GLU A 189 -60.17 -77.28 -65.86
N HIS A 190 -59.30 -77.59 -66.82
CA HIS A 190 -57.88 -77.28 -66.74
C HIS A 190 -57.62 -75.76 -66.60
N LEU A 191 -58.33 -74.92 -67.36
CA LEU A 191 -58.23 -73.47 -67.25
C LEU A 191 -58.68 -72.96 -65.88
N ARG A 192 -59.77 -73.54 -65.32
CA ARG A 192 -60.25 -73.19 -63.98
C ARG A 192 -59.25 -73.57 -62.90
N MET A 193 -58.66 -74.76 -63.00
CA MET A 193 -57.62 -75.22 -62.08
C MET A 193 -56.38 -74.32 -62.14
N GLN A 194 -55.91 -73.96 -63.33
CA GLN A 194 -54.80 -73.01 -63.49
C GLN A 194 -55.11 -71.65 -62.89
N ASN A 195 -56.31 -71.11 -63.13
CA ASN A 195 -56.74 -69.83 -62.56
C ASN A 195 -56.74 -69.87 -61.02
N ASN A 196 -57.29 -70.94 -60.43
CA ASN A 196 -57.25 -71.14 -58.98
C ASN A 196 -55.82 -71.17 -58.43
N LEU A 197 -54.87 -71.78 -59.14
CA LEU A 197 -53.46 -71.79 -58.76
C LEU A 197 -52.84 -70.38 -58.82
N PHE A 198 -53.11 -69.61 -59.87
CA PHE A 198 -52.66 -68.22 -59.98
C PHE A 198 -53.22 -67.35 -58.86
N LYS A 199 -54.51 -67.50 -58.57
CA LYS A 199 -55.18 -66.77 -57.50
C LYS A 199 -54.58 -67.10 -56.13
N ALA A 200 -54.36 -68.38 -55.83
CA ALA A 200 -53.71 -68.79 -54.58
C ALA A 200 -52.29 -68.24 -54.46
N ARG A 201 -51.53 -68.20 -55.56
CA ARG A 201 -50.18 -67.61 -55.60
C ARG A 201 -50.20 -66.10 -55.40
N GLU A 202 -51.14 -65.41 -56.03
CA GLU A 202 -51.36 -63.97 -55.85
C GLU A 202 -51.71 -63.65 -54.40
N GLU A 203 -52.67 -64.36 -53.81
CA GLU A 203 -53.05 -64.22 -52.41
C GLU A 203 -51.86 -64.44 -51.46
N LYS A 204 -51.01 -65.45 -51.74
CA LYS A 204 -49.77 -65.68 -51.00
C LYS A 204 -48.83 -64.48 -51.05
N TYR A 205 -48.57 -63.92 -52.24
CA TYR A 205 -47.69 -62.75 -52.36
C TYR A 205 -48.31 -61.50 -51.73
N GLN A 206 -49.61 -61.28 -51.90
CA GLN A 206 -50.33 -60.18 -51.26
C GLN A 206 -50.25 -60.26 -49.74
N SER A 207 -50.37 -61.46 -49.15
CA SER A 207 -50.18 -61.65 -47.71
C SER A 207 -48.74 -61.31 -47.27
N ARG A 208 -47.73 -61.68 -48.08
CA ARG A 208 -46.32 -61.39 -47.79
C ARG A 208 -46.02 -59.90 -47.87
N ILE A 209 -46.58 -59.20 -48.86
CA ILE A 209 -46.46 -57.73 -49.01
C ILE A 209 -47.02 -57.05 -47.76
N ARG A 210 -48.24 -57.41 -47.32
CA ARG A 210 -48.83 -56.82 -46.11
C ARG A 210 -47.98 -57.01 -44.86
N VAL A 211 -47.38 -58.19 -44.68
CA VAL A 211 -46.46 -58.45 -43.55
C VAL A 211 -45.20 -57.58 -43.65
N LEU A 212 -44.60 -57.46 -44.85
CA LEU A 212 -43.42 -56.63 -45.05
C LEU A 212 -43.73 -55.14 -44.86
N GLU A 213 -44.89 -54.67 -45.32
CA GLU A 213 -45.37 -53.31 -45.07
C GLU A 213 -45.54 -53.06 -43.57
N ALA A 214 -46.19 -53.96 -42.83
CA ALA A 214 -46.33 -53.84 -41.38
C ALA A 214 -44.96 -53.81 -40.66
N LEU A 215 -44.00 -54.63 -41.08
CA LEU A 215 -42.64 -54.65 -40.53
C LEU A 215 -41.84 -53.38 -40.89
N ALA A 216 -41.94 -52.89 -42.12
CA ALA A 216 -41.22 -51.70 -42.58
C ALA A 216 -41.78 -50.40 -41.96
N THR A 217 -43.10 -50.36 -41.74
CA THR A 217 -43.73 -49.26 -40.99
C THR A 217 -43.37 -49.33 -39.51
N GLY A 218 -42.99 -50.52 -39.02
CA GLY A 218 -42.61 -50.78 -37.64
C GLY A 218 -43.74 -50.46 -36.66
N THR A 219 -43.44 -50.60 -35.36
CA THR A 219 -44.32 -50.07 -34.32
C THR A 219 -44.17 -48.55 -34.37
N SER A 220 -45.22 -47.81 -34.76
CA SER A 220 -45.17 -46.34 -34.85
C SER A 220 -44.72 -45.68 -33.55
N GLU A 221 -44.96 -46.35 -32.42
CA GLU A 221 -44.48 -46.01 -31.09
C GLU A 221 -42.94 -46.01 -30.98
N GLU A 222 -42.25 -47.02 -31.50
CA GLU A 222 -40.78 -47.09 -31.47
C GLU A 222 -40.15 -45.96 -32.30
N THR A 223 -40.69 -45.71 -33.49
CA THR A 223 -40.23 -44.60 -34.36
C THR A 223 -40.49 -43.23 -33.70
N GLN A 224 -41.62 -43.07 -33.01
CA GLN A 224 -41.94 -41.84 -32.28
C GLN A 224 -41.04 -41.65 -31.04
N ILE A 225 -40.73 -42.72 -30.31
CA ILE A 225 -39.81 -42.69 -29.17
C ILE A 225 -38.42 -42.27 -29.63
N VAL A 226 -37.90 -42.86 -30.72
CA VAL A 226 -36.59 -42.49 -31.28
C VAL A 226 -36.56 -41.04 -31.76
N MET A 227 -37.63 -40.54 -32.39
CA MET A 227 -37.73 -39.11 -32.76
C MET A 227 -37.74 -38.19 -31.54
N ASN A 228 -38.53 -38.51 -30.52
CA ASN A 228 -38.59 -37.71 -29.29
C ASN A 228 -37.24 -37.70 -28.57
N GLN A 229 -36.56 -38.85 -28.46
CA GLN A 229 -35.21 -38.96 -27.90
C GLN A 229 -34.19 -38.16 -28.71
N LEU A 230 -34.25 -38.22 -30.04
CA LEU A 230 -33.37 -37.44 -30.91
C LEU A 230 -33.59 -35.93 -30.76
N GLN A 231 -34.85 -35.49 -30.61
CA GLN A 231 -35.18 -34.10 -30.37
C GLN A 231 -34.67 -33.63 -28.99
N GLN A 232 -34.81 -34.46 -27.96
CA GLN A 232 -34.24 -34.19 -26.63
C GLN A 232 -32.72 -34.06 -26.70
N LEU A 233 -32.03 -35.03 -27.31
CA LEU A 233 -30.58 -35.01 -27.51
C LEU A 233 -30.11 -33.76 -28.29
N LYS A 234 -30.85 -33.34 -29.32
CA LYS A 234 -30.56 -32.09 -30.03
C LYS A 234 -30.67 -30.86 -29.11
N SER A 235 -31.70 -30.80 -28.27
CA SER A 235 -31.89 -29.69 -27.32
C SER A 235 -30.85 -29.69 -26.19
N GLU A 236 -30.43 -30.87 -25.72
CA GLU A 236 -29.38 -31.00 -24.71
C GLU A 236 -28.02 -30.65 -25.30
N ARG A 237 -27.74 -31.05 -26.55
CA ARG A 237 -26.52 -30.67 -27.27
C ARG A 237 -26.40 -29.16 -27.42
N THR A 238 -27.46 -28.44 -27.79
CA THR A 238 -27.40 -26.97 -27.90
C THR A 238 -27.24 -26.30 -26.54
N LYS A 239 -27.92 -26.79 -25.49
CA LYS A 239 -27.70 -26.31 -24.11
C LYS A 239 -26.27 -26.52 -23.65
N MET A 240 -25.69 -27.68 -23.93
CA MET A 240 -24.30 -28.01 -23.58
C MET A 240 -23.31 -27.12 -24.35
N GLU A 241 -23.54 -26.88 -25.64
CA GLU A 241 -22.70 -26.00 -26.46
C GLU A 241 -22.72 -24.54 -25.95
N VAL A 242 -23.89 -24.02 -25.54
CA VAL A 242 -24.00 -22.69 -24.95
C VAL A 242 -23.26 -22.62 -23.60
N LYS A 243 -23.45 -23.62 -22.73
CA LYS A 243 -22.75 -23.69 -21.43
C LYS A 243 -21.24 -23.72 -21.61
N LYS A 244 -20.76 -24.53 -22.55
CA LYS A 244 -19.33 -24.62 -22.89
C LYS A 244 -18.77 -23.26 -23.32
N LYS A 245 -19.48 -22.53 -24.19
CA LYS A 245 -19.06 -21.19 -24.63
C LYS A 245 -19.03 -20.18 -23.48
N THR A 246 -19.99 -20.24 -22.56
CA THR A 246 -19.98 -19.37 -21.37
C THR A 246 -18.83 -19.71 -20.44
N GLU A 247 -18.56 -21.00 -20.21
CA GLU A 247 -17.43 -21.45 -19.38
C GLU A 247 -16.08 -21.06 -19.99
N GLU A 248 -15.91 -21.18 -21.31
CA GLU A 248 -14.70 -20.73 -22.04
C GLU A 248 -14.50 -19.21 -21.92
N HIS A 249 -15.58 -18.44 -22.05
CA HIS A 249 -15.52 -16.99 -21.89
C HIS A 249 -15.17 -16.60 -20.44
N ASP A 250 -15.75 -17.26 -19.44
CA ASP A 250 -15.45 -17.01 -18.03
C ASP A 250 -14.02 -17.42 -17.67
N MET A 251 -13.53 -18.53 -18.22
CA MET A 251 -12.13 -18.95 -18.09
C MET A 251 -11.18 -17.92 -18.71
N THR A 252 -11.53 -17.35 -19.87
CA THR A 252 -10.74 -16.30 -20.53
C THR A 252 -10.71 -15.02 -19.69
N ARG A 253 -11.86 -14.62 -19.13
CA ARG A 253 -11.95 -13.46 -18.23
C ARG A 253 -11.13 -13.68 -16.96
N LEU A 254 -11.20 -14.88 -16.38
CA LEU A 254 -10.43 -15.25 -15.19
C LEU A 254 -8.92 -15.25 -15.48
N MET A 255 -8.51 -15.81 -16.62
CA MET A 255 -7.10 -15.82 -17.03
C MET A 255 -6.57 -14.40 -17.21
N LYS A 256 -7.33 -13.53 -17.89
CA LYS A 256 -6.97 -12.11 -18.03
C LYS A 256 -6.86 -11.41 -16.68
N GLY A 257 -7.85 -11.57 -15.79
CA GLY A 257 -7.81 -10.95 -14.46
C GLY A 257 -6.63 -11.46 -13.61
N LYS A 258 -6.27 -12.74 -13.74
CA LYS A 258 -5.07 -13.30 -13.10
C LYS A 258 -3.79 -12.66 -13.64
N ASP A 259 -3.69 -12.49 -14.96
CA ASP A 259 -2.52 -11.86 -15.59
C ASP A 259 -2.39 -10.39 -15.20
N ASP A 260 -3.50 -9.64 -15.15
CA ASP A 260 -3.56 -8.26 -14.66
C ASP A 260 -3.10 -8.19 -13.18
N SER A 261 -3.57 -9.11 -12.33
CA SER A 261 -3.16 -9.19 -10.91
C SER A 261 -1.66 -9.49 -10.77
N VAL A 262 -1.11 -10.36 -11.61
CA VAL A 262 0.34 -10.68 -11.61
C VAL A 262 1.16 -9.45 -12.02
N GLN A 263 0.69 -8.66 -12.99
CA GLN A 263 1.34 -7.41 -13.37
C GLN A 263 1.31 -6.38 -12.23
N GLU A 264 0.16 -6.21 -11.56
CA GLU A 264 0.03 -5.32 -10.40
C GLU A 264 0.96 -5.74 -9.24
N ILE A 265 0.99 -7.04 -8.91
CA ILE A 265 1.91 -7.56 -7.88
C ILE A 265 3.37 -7.28 -8.27
N THR A 266 3.73 -7.40 -9.54
CA THR A 266 5.10 -7.12 -10.01
C THR A 266 5.44 -5.64 -9.89
N ALA A 267 4.53 -4.75 -10.27
CA ALA A 267 4.69 -3.31 -10.11
C ALA A 267 4.80 -2.88 -8.64
N LEU A 268 3.95 -3.43 -7.77
CA LEU A 268 4.00 -3.16 -6.33
C LEU A 268 5.30 -3.67 -5.70
N LYS A 269 5.80 -4.83 -6.11
CA LYS A 269 7.11 -5.34 -5.66
C LYS A 269 8.26 -4.40 -6.06
N GLN A 270 8.26 -3.90 -7.29
CA GLN A 270 9.27 -2.94 -7.76
C GLN A 270 9.20 -1.62 -6.97
N ASN A 271 8.01 -1.09 -6.74
CA ASN A 271 7.82 0.14 -5.96
C ASN A 271 8.28 -0.03 -4.50
N LEU A 272 8.00 -1.18 -3.88
CA LEU A 272 8.48 -1.51 -2.54
C LEU A 272 10.01 -1.58 -2.49
N GLU A 273 10.65 -2.15 -3.52
CA GLU A 273 12.10 -2.23 -3.61
C GLU A 273 12.73 -0.84 -3.72
N ILE A 274 12.20 0.02 -4.60
CA ILE A 274 12.65 1.41 -4.75
C ILE A 274 12.49 2.19 -3.44
N ALA A 275 11.36 2.02 -2.75
CA ALA A 275 11.12 2.67 -1.46
C ALA A 275 12.10 2.18 -0.38
N ARG A 276 12.42 0.88 -0.36
CA ARG A 276 13.42 0.28 0.53
C ARG A 276 14.81 0.86 0.26
N GLU A 277 15.25 0.88 -0.99
CA GLU A 277 16.55 1.44 -1.40
C GLU A 277 16.67 2.93 -1.04
N THR A 278 15.60 3.71 -1.24
CA THR A 278 15.58 5.13 -0.87
C THR A 278 15.70 5.31 0.64
N TYR A 279 14.95 4.52 1.43
CA TYR A 279 15.03 4.57 2.88
C TYR A 279 16.42 4.17 3.41
N GLU A 280 17.03 3.14 2.83
CA GLU A 280 18.40 2.72 3.18
C GLU A 280 19.43 3.79 2.82
N PHE A 281 19.27 4.44 1.67
CA PHE A 281 20.11 5.54 1.24
C PHE A 281 20.00 6.75 2.20
N ASP A 282 18.79 7.18 2.53
CA ASP A 282 18.54 8.28 3.47
C ASP A 282 19.11 7.96 4.86
N THR A 283 18.91 6.74 5.34
CA THR A 283 19.48 6.27 6.61
C THR A 283 21.00 6.34 6.59
N ARG A 284 21.64 5.97 5.48
CA ARG A 284 23.10 6.05 5.32
C ARG A 284 23.61 7.49 5.31
N ILE A 285 22.89 8.41 4.65
CA ILE A 285 23.22 9.84 4.68
C ILE A 285 23.13 10.38 6.10
N SER A 286 22.01 10.16 6.80
CA SER A 286 21.85 10.62 8.18
C SER A 286 22.91 10.03 9.12
N GLN A 287 23.29 8.76 8.95
CA GLN A 287 24.39 8.15 9.71
C GLN A 287 25.73 8.83 9.44
N GLN A 288 26.02 9.19 8.18
CA GLN A 288 27.23 9.91 7.81
C GLN A 288 27.25 11.32 8.41
N GLU A 289 26.13 12.05 8.36
CA GLU A 289 25.99 13.37 8.97
C GLU A 289 26.20 13.33 10.49
N ILE A 290 25.60 12.34 11.18
CA ILE A 290 25.80 12.12 12.61
C ILE A 290 27.29 11.84 12.90
N SER A 291 27.96 11.04 12.07
CA SER A 291 29.40 10.76 12.23
C SER A 291 30.24 12.03 12.07
N ASN A 292 29.94 12.87 11.09
CA ASN A 292 30.64 14.12 10.84
C ASN A 292 30.43 15.10 12.01
N LEU A 293 29.18 15.32 12.44
CA LEU A 293 28.85 16.18 13.57
C LEU A 293 29.50 15.71 14.87
N LYS A 294 29.57 14.39 15.09
CA LYS A 294 30.26 13.81 16.24
C LYS A 294 31.76 14.11 16.22
N GLN A 295 32.40 14.04 15.05
CA GLN A 295 33.81 14.40 14.88
C GLN A 295 34.03 15.90 15.12
N GLU A 296 33.19 16.77 14.56
CA GLU A 296 33.28 18.21 14.77
C GLU A 296 33.13 18.58 16.26
N LEU A 297 32.16 17.98 16.96
CA LEU A 297 31.99 18.16 18.41
C LEU A 297 33.22 17.76 19.21
N GLU A 298 33.86 16.63 18.86
CA GLU A 298 35.08 16.18 19.55
C GLU A 298 36.26 17.13 19.27
N THR A 299 36.41 17.61 18.04
CA THR A 299 37.45 18.60 17.72
C THR A 299 37.25 19.93 18.44
N ALA A 300 36.01 20.42 18.52
CA ALA A 300 35.68 21.63 19.27
C ALA A 300 35.92 21.43 20.77
N ARG A 301 35.55 20.27 21.32
CA ARG A 301 35.80 19.92 22.73
C ARG A 301 37.29 19.98 23.07
N GLU A 302 38.16 19.37 22.26
CA GLU A 302 39.59 19.41 22.54
C GLU A 302 40.20 20.81 22.32
N ALA A 303 39.72 21.57 21.33
CA ALA A 303 40.11 22.97 21.19
C ALA A 303 39.71 23.82 22.42
N TYR A 304 38.52 23.59 23.00
CA TYR A 304 38.10 24.24 24.23
C TYR A 304 38.96 23.86 25.42
N LYS A 305 39.32 22.58 25.56
CA LYS A 305 40.20 22.06 26.62
C LYS A 305 41.60 22.64 26.53
N ASP A 306 42.15 22.76 25.33
CA ASP A 306 43.47 23.37 25.08
C ASP A 306 43.45 24.86 25.42
N CYS A 307 42.43 25.59 24.97
CA CYS A 307 42.23 27.01 25.29
C CYS A 307 42.11 27.23 26.81
N PHE A 308 41.35 26.38 27.49
CA PHE A 308 41.20 26.43 28.94
C PHE A 308 42.53 26.19 29.67
N SER A 309 43.30 25.19 29.24
CA SER A 309 44.63 24.90 29.80
C SER A 309 45.60 26.07 29.58
N GLN A 310 45.56 26.71 28.41
CA GLN A 310 46.35 27.89 28.11
C GLN A 310 45.96 29.08 29.00
N LEU A 311 44.65 29.30 29.22
CA LEU A 311 44.14 30.34 30.10
C LEU A 311 44.61 30.12 31.55
N GLU A 312 44.56 28.90 32.07
CA GLU A 312 45.05 28.56 33.41
C GLU A 312 46.55 28.83 33.55
N SER A 313 47.35 28.43 32.54
CA SER A 313 48.79 28.72 32.47
C SER A 313 49.05 30.23 32.53
N ASN A 314 48.36 31.00 31.69
CA ASN A 314 48.52 32.46 31.65
C ASN A 314 48.13 33.10 32.99
N ASN A 315 47.03 32.66 33.60
CA ASN A 315 46.60 33.17 34.90
C ASN A 315 47.63 32.84 35.99
N ARG A 316 48.20 31.63 36.01
CA ARG A 316 49.31 31.28 36.92
C ARG A 316 50.53 32.18 36.71
N ASN A 317 50.91 32.44 35.46
CA ASN A 317 52.04 33.31 35.14
C ASN A 317 51.79 34.75 35.58
N SER A 318 50.63 35.33 35.24
CA SER A 318 50.24 36.66 35.70
C SER A 318 50.17 36.76 37.22
N GLN A 319 49.68 35.73 37.91
CA GLN A 319 49.64 35.68 39.36
C GLN A 319 51.05 35.67 39.98
N GLN A 320 52.00 34.95 39.37
CA GLN A 320 53.40 34.97 39.78
C GLN A 320 54.04 36.35 39.58
N GLU A 321 53.81 36.98 38.42
CA GLU A 321 54.31 38.33 38.11
C GLU A 321 53.78 39.38 39.10
N ILE A 322 52.47 39.36 39.40
CA ILE A 322 51.85 40.21 40.41
C ILE A 322 52.49 39.99 41.78
N SER A 323 52.78 38.74 42.16
CA SER A 323 53.45 38.43 43.43
C SER A 323 54.86 39.01 43.51
N SER A 324 55.63 38.90 42.42
CA SER A 324 56.99 39.46 42.32
C SER A 324 56.97 40.99 42.41
N LEU A 325 56.12 41.65 41.62
CA LEU A 325 55.98 43.12 41.64
C LEU A 325 55.52 43.63 43.01
N LYS A 326 54.60 42.91 43.67
CA LYS A 326 54.15 43.24 45.02
C LYS A 326 55.29 43.17 46.04
N GLN A 327 56.18 42.17 45.92
CA GLN A 327 57.35 42.05 46.78
C GLN A 327 58.35 43.19 46.53
N GLU A 328 58.63 43.52 45.28
CA GLU A 328 59.52 44.64 44.91
C GLU A 328 59.00 45.99 45.44
N LEU A 329 57.71 46.27 45.25
CA LEU A 329 57.05 47.46 45.80
C LEU A 329 57.15 47.53 47.33
N GLU A 330 57.01 46.40 48.02
CA GLU A 330 57.14 46.36 49.48
C GLU A 330 58.60 46.63 49.92
N THR A 331 59.59 46.13 49.18
CA THR A 331 61.00 46.39 49.49
C THR A 331 61.40 47.85 49.26
N THR A 332 60.95 48.45 48.15
CA THR A 332 61.21 49.87 47.84
C THR A 332 60.50 50.79 48.82
N ARG A 333 59.26 50.47 49.21
CA ARG A 333 58.52 51.19 50.26
C ARG A 333 59.26 51.13 51.60
N LYS A 334 59.75 49.95 52.02
CA LYS A 334 60.53 49.84 53.26
C LYS A 334 61.83 50.64 53.20
N GLY A 335 62.49 50.65 52.04
CA GLY A 335 63.67 51.48 51.81
C GLY A 335 63.38 52.97 51.97
N SER A 336 62.32 53.47 51.35
CA SER A 336 61.95 54.90 51.47
C SER A 336 61.43 55.26 52.86
N GLU A 337 60.68 54.39 53.56
CA GLU A 337 60.30 54.59 54.96
C GLU A 337 61.54 54.70 55.87
N GLN A 338 62.55 53.86 55.67
CA GLN A 338 63.81 53.93 56.40
C GLN A 338 64.55 55.25 56.11
N GLU A 339 64.64 55.65 54.84
CA GLU A 339 65.27 56.91 54.43
C GLU A 339 64.56 58.13 55.06
N ILE A 340 63.22 58.16 55.02
CA ILE A 340 62.41 59.20 55.67
C ILE A 340 62.69 59.25 57.18
N GLU A 341 62.77 58.10 57.86
CA GLU A 341 63.07 58.05 59.30
C GLU A 341 64.49 58.55 59.61
N THR A 342 65.48 58.23 58.75
CA THR A 342 66.84 58.76 58.91
C THR A 342 66.90 60.28 58.72
N LEU A 343 66.25 60.81 57.68
CA LEU A 343 66.16 62.26 57.43
C LEU A 343 65.42 62.97 58.55
N LYS A 344 64.34 62.38 59.07
CA LYS A 344 63.58 62.95 60.19
C LYS A 344 64.45 63.07 61.44
N LYS A 345 65.26 62.05 61.76
CA LYS A 345 66.23 62.09 62.87
C LYS A 345 67.31 63.14 62.62
N GLU A 346 67.84 63.22 61.41
CA GLU A 346 68.85 64.21 61.05
C GLU A 346 68.32 65.64 61.23
N ILE A 347 67.13 65.93 60.69
CA ILE A 347 66.43 67.22 60.89
C ILE A 347 66.24 67.50 62.38
N GLU A 348 65.79 66.53 63.18
CA GLU A 348 65.61 66.70 64.62
C GLU A 348 66.94 67.03 65.33
N THR A 349 68.03 66.36 64.96
CA THR A 349 69.36 66.68 65.51
C THR A 349 69.83 68.07 65.12
N ILE A 350 69.64 68.47 63.85
CA ILE A 350 69.97 69.82 63.37
C ILE A 350 69.16 70.87 64.14
N CYS A 351 67.85 70.70 64.28
CA CYS A 351 67.00 71.60 65.07
C CYS A 351 67.50 71.75 66.51
N LYS A 352 67.78 70.63 67.21
CA LYS A 352 68.31 70.66 68.58
C LYS A 352 69.63 71.44 68.68
N THR A 353 70.55 71.22 67.73
CA THR A 353 71.84 71.94 67.72
C THR A 353 71.66 73.44 67.40
N TYR A 354 70.74 73.79 66.50
CA TYR A 354 70.44 75.18 66.17
C TYR A 354 69.82 75.91 67.36
N ASP A 355 68.81 75.32 68.01
CA ASP A 355 68.18 75.87 69.20
C ASP A 355 69.18 76.07 70.35
N GLN A 356 70.10 75.12 70.52
CA GLN A 356 71.19 75.24 71.48
C GLN A 356 72.12 76.41 71.15
N ARG A 357 72.58 76.51 69.90
CA ARG A 357 73.46 77.61 69.44
C ARG A 357 72.77 78.97 69.57
N PHE A 358 71.48 79.05 69.26
CA PHE A 358 70.68 80.25 69.44
C PHE A 358 70.62 80.66 70.91
N SER A 359 70.39 79.70 71.81
CA SER A 359 70.38 79.93 73.26
C SER A 359 71.74 80.39 73.81
N GLU A 360 72.85 79.84 73.29
CA GLU A 360 74.22 80.25 73.67
C GLU A 360 74.54 81.67 73.19
N MET A 361 74.24 81.97 71.92
CA MET A 361 74.43 83.30 71.34
C MET A 361 73.58 84.36 72.06
N GLU A 362 72.34 84.02 72.45
CA GLU A 362 71.47 84.93 73.21
C GLU A 362 72.06 85.23 74.60
N LYS A 363 72.64 84.23 75.28
CA LYS A 363 73.34 84.42 76.56
C LYS A 363 74.56 85.32 76.41
N GLU A 364 75.38 85.08 75.38
CA GLU A 364 76.56 85.90 75.08
C GLU A 364 76.17 87.35 74.76
N ALA A 365 75.19 87.56 73.89
CA ALA A 365 74.68 88.89 73.54
C ALA A 365 74.13 89.64 74.76
N LYS A 366 73.36 88.96 75.63
CA LYS A 366 72.89 89.52 76.92
C LYS A 366 74.06 89.86 77.84
N GLY A 367 75.07 88.99 77.92
CA GLY A 367 76.30 89.23 78.69
C GLY A 367 77.06 90.47 78.20
N SER A 368 77.35 90.55 76.91
CA SER A 368 78.01 91.72 76.30
C SER A 368 77.18 93.00 76.46
N GLN A 369 75.85 92.91 76.36
CA GLN A 369 74.97 94.04 76.62
C GLN A 369 75.13 94.53 78.07
N THR A 370 75.09 93.64 79.06
CA THR A 370 75.28 94.02 80.47
C THR A 370 76.66 94.64 80.73
N GLU A 371 77.72 94.10 80.13
CA GLU A 371 79.07 94.65 80.25
C GLU A 371 79.18 96.06 79.64
N MET A 372 78.58 96.27 78.46
CA MET A 372 78.55 97.59 77.82
C MET A 372 77.70 98.59 78.60
N GLU A 373 76.58 98.16 79.19
CA GLU A 373 75.78 98.98 80.10
C GLU A 373 76.56 99.39 81.36
N GLU A 374 77.35 98.49 81.94
CA GLU A 374 78.23 98.81 83.07
C GLU A 374 79.35 99.78 82.68
N LYS A 375 80.04 99.55 81.54
CA LYS A 375 81.04 100.48 81.01
C LYS A 375 80.46 101.86 80.73
N LEU A 376 79.22 101.92 80.23
CA LEU A 376 78.52 103.17 80.01
C LEU A 376 78.20 103.88 81.34
N LYS A 377 77.72 103.16 82.35
CA LYS A 377 77.51 103.70 83.71
C LYS A 377 78.82 104.24 84.30
N GLU A 378 79.91 103.49 84.16
CA GLU A 378 81.24 103.91 84.64
C GLU A 378 81.76 105.15 83.89
N SER A 379 81.65 105.17 82.55
CA SER A 379 82.00 106.35 81.75
C SER A 379 81.15 107.56 82.12
N THR A 380 79.85 107.35 82.38
CA THR A 380 78.94 108.41 82.83
C THR A 380 79.35 108.94 84.21
N ARG A 381 79.78 108.06 85.12
CA ARG A 381 80.35 108.44 86.43
C ARG A 381 81.62 109.26 86.26
N HIS A 382 82.56 108.80 85.44
CA HIS A 382 83.78 109.55 85.12
C HIS A 382 83.50 110.91 84.49
N LEU A 383 82.55 111.01 83.56
CA LEU A 383 82.13 112.30 82.97
C LEU A 383 81.50 113.23 84.01
N THR A 384 80.72 112.68 84.94
CA THR A 384 80.12 113.47 86.03
C THR A 384 81.19 113.99 86.98
N GLU A 385 82.17 113.14 87.31
CA GLU A 385 83.32 113.50 88.14
C GLU A 385 84.19 114.57 87.47
N THR A 386 84.54 114.41 86.18
CA THR A 386 85.32 115.42 85.45
C THR A 386 84.56 116.73 85.30
N ARG A 387 83.23 116.67 85.07
CA ARG A 387 82.36 117.86 85.07
C ARG A 387 82.37 118.57 86.42
N ASN A 388 82.34 117.84 87.54
CA ASN A 388 82.40 118.42 88.87
C ASN A 388 83.77 119.05 89.16
N ARG A 389 84.85 118.35 88.83
CA ARG A 389 86.22 118.89 88.93
C ARG A 389 86.42 120.14 88.06
N LEU A 390 85.84 120.17 86.85
CA LEU A 390 85.88 121.35 85.99
C LEU A 390 85.18 122.53 86.65
N LYS A 391 83.97 122.34 87.20
CA LYS A 391 83.27 123.37 87.96
C LYS A 391 84.10 123.87 89.15
N GLU A 392 84.78 122.98 89.85
CA GLU A 392 85.65 123.33 90.97
C GLU A 392 86.87 124.14 90.51
N CYS A 393 87.51 123.74 89.41
CA CYS A 393 88.58 124.50 88.76
C CYS A 393 88.11 125.87 88.27
N GLU A 394 86.92 125.97 87.68
CA GLU A 394 86.30 127.24 87.27
C GLU A 394 86.10 128.16 88.47
N MET A 395 85.56 127.65 89.59
CA MET A 395 85.39 128.43 90.82
C MET A 395 86.74 128.89 91.41
N LEU A 396 87.76 128.02 91.40
CA LEU A 396 89.12 128.37 91.84
C LEU A 396 89.75 129.42 90.93
N PHE A 397 89.60 129.29 89.61
CA PHE A 397 90.10 130.25 88.65
C PHE A 397 89.43 131.60 88.81
N GLU A 398 88.11 131.66 88.96
CA GLU A 398 87.38 132.90 89.20
C GLU A 398 87.81 133.57 90.51
N THR A 399 87.95 132.79 91.59
CA THR A 399 88.44 133.30 92.89
C THR A 399 89.85 133.90 92.76
N ARG A 400 90.74 133.21 92.04
CA ARG A 400 92.13 133.63 91.84
C ARG A 400 92.24 134.82 90.90
N SER A 401 91.44 134.87 89.84
CA SER A 401 91.29 136.01 88.93
C SER A 401 90.85 137.25 89.71
N LEU A 402 89.84 137.13 90.57
CA LEU A 402 89.38 138.22 91.43
C LEU A 402 90.47 138.68 92.41
N GLN A 403 91.24 137.75 93.00
CA GLN A 403 92.40 138.10 93.83
C GLN A 403 93.50 138.82 93.04
N TRP A 404 93.84 138.37 91.84
CA TRP A 404 94.79 139.04 90.96
C TRP A 404 94.32 140.43 90.57
N LYS A 405 93.02 140.60 90.30
CA LYS A 405 92.42 141.90 90.02
C LYS A 405 92.55 142.87 91.20
N LYS A 406 92.36 142.37 92.43
CA LYS A 406 92.63 143.15 93.65
C LYS A 406 94.12 143.51 93.81
N LYS A 407 95.03 142.55 93.59
CA LYS A 407 96.47 142.82 93.63
C LYS A 407 96.90 143.82 92.57
N GLN A 408 96.41 143.69 91.34
CA GLN A 408 96.64 144.63 90.25
C GLN A 408 96.21 146.04 90.68
N ASN A 409 95.01 146.19 91.23
CA ASN A 409 94.51 147.47 91.72
C ASN A 409 95.40 148.07 92.83
N ILE A 410 95.92 147.24 93.75
CA ILE A 410 96.86 147.69 94.79
C ILE A 410 98.18 148.16 94.17
N TYR A 411 98.75 147.39 93.24
CA TYR A 411 99.98 147.76 92.56
C TYR A 411 99.81 149.02 91.72
N GLU A 412 98.67 149.17 91.05
CA GLU A 412 98.32 150.37 90.27
C GLU A 412 98.27 151.61 91.16
N ILE A 413 97.57 151.55 92.31
CA ILE A 413 97.56 152.61 93.33
C ILE A 413 98.98 152.90 93.85
N PHE A 414 99.78 151.87 94.14
CA PHE A 414 101.15 152.03 94.62
C PHE A 414 102.06 152.71 93.57
N THR A 415 101.95 152.32 92.30
CA THR A 415 102.71 152.95 91.22
C THR A 415 102.29 154.40 91.01
N GLU A 416 101.01 154.74 91.08
CA GLU A 416 100.57 156.14 91.01
C GLU A 416 101.09 156.97 92.19
N PHE A 417 101.10 156.40 93.40
CA PHE A 417 101.63 157.06 94.59
C PHE A 417 103.13 157.37 94.49
N GLN A 418 103.94 156.39 94.03
CA GLN A 418 105.39 156.58 93.84
C GLN A 418 105.70 157.57 92.69
N LEU A 419 104.89 157.58 91.63
CA LEU A 419 105.03 158.53 90.52
C LEU A 419 104.60 159.95 90.89
N GLY A 420 103.75 160.14 91.91
CA GLY A 420 103.36 161.46 92.43
C GLY A 420 104.41 162.15 93.31
N ALA A 421 105.27 161.39 94.00
CA ALA A 421 106.21 161.91 95.00
C ALA A 421 107.55 162.45 94.44
N LEU A 422 107.80 162.35 93.13
CA LEU A 422 109.11 162.63 92.51
C LEU A 422 109.19 163.92 91.66
N ARG A 423 108.32 164.93 91.85
CA ARG A 423 108.28 166.11 90.95
C ARG A 423 108.85 167.41 91.56
N MET A 424 110.11 167.74 91.22
CA MET A 424 110.69 169.03 90.71
C MET A 424 112.24 169.08 90.86
N PRO A 425 113.05 169.79 90.02
CA PRO A 425 113.03 170.02 88.56
C PRO A 425 114.39 169.73 87.81
N ARG A 426 114.37 169.73 86.45
CA ARG A 426 115.46 169.77 85.40
C ARG A 426 116.04 168.45 84.82
N GLY A 427 116.07 168.37 83.47
CA GLY A 427 117.30 168.10 82.68
C GLY A 427 117.51 166.76 81.92
N SER A 428 117.22 166.75 80.61
CA SER A 428 117.93 166.16 79.43
C SER A 428 118.25 164.65 79.23
N PHE A 429 118.12 164.24 77.95
CA PHE A 429 118.59 163.03 77.22
C PHE A 429 117.91 161.68 77.56
N GLY A 430 117.52 160.78 76.65
CA GLY A 430 117.58 160.68 75.19
C GLY A 430 117.37 159.22 74.74
N ASN A 431 116.39 159.00 73.84
CA ASN A 431 116.37 158.08 72.68
C ASN A 431 116.31 156.52 72.76
N LEU A 432 115.43 156.02 71.86
CA LEU A 432 115.55 154.88 70.89
C LEU A 432 114.82 153.52 71.16
N THR A 433 113.70 153.33 70.42
CA THR A 433 113.36 152.23 69.44
C THR A 433 113.30 150.77 69.93
N ASN A 434 112.48 149.81 69.43
CA ASN A 434 111.49 149.64 68.35
C ASN A 434 110.80 148.25 68.56
N PRO A 435 109.96 147.69 67.65
CA PRO A 435 108.82 146.84 68.01
C PRO A 435 108.88 145.40 67.43
N LEU A 436 107.75 144.69 67.54
CA LEU A 436 107.12 143.70 66.60
C LEU A 436 106.87 142.29 67.13
N GLY A 437 105.65 141.78 66.87
CA GLY A 437 105.48 140.48 66.17
C GLY A 437 104.41 139.50 66.70
N ARG A 438 103.35 139.29 65.87
CA ARG A 438 102.56 138.06 65.48
C ARG A 438 102.23 136.98 66.55
N SER A 439 101.13 136.22 66.52
CA SER A 439 100.13 135.84 65.49
C SER A 439 98.81 135.45 66.17
#